data_AF-A0A554KAT3-F1
#
_entry.id   AF-A0A554KAT3-F1
#
_cell.length_a   1.000
_cell.length_b   1.000
_cell.length_c   1.000
_cell.angle_alpha   90.00
_cell.angle_beta   90.00
_cell.angle_gamma   90.00
#
_symmetry.space_group_name_H-M   'P 1'
#
loop_
_entity.id
_entity.type
_entity.pdbx_description
1 polymer ?
#
loop_
_entity_poly.entity_id
_entity_poly.type
_entity_poly.pdbx_seq_one_letter_code
_entity_poly.pdbx_strand_id
1 'polypeptide(L)'
;MEEEQQSQGVLFEVQPTATQVTEQHADIALTGLFNVHANQISSERQAIWQRYTAMLIGNSIVLAFMGGVTSSRYRAVVGALFGIVLCLFWYGMTKSGWRVFRMRVQLALTFAWTNLDSRVNPFSVTVEYEAGHFGGWLYRFALATIALFGILHAGTLVATLLNLL
;
A
#
# COMPACT_ATOMS: atom_id res chain seq x y z
N MET A 1 -17.58 20.54 -43.21
CA MET A 1 -18.10 19.34 -42.54
C MET A 1 -16.94 18.82 -41.71
N GLU A 2 -16.76 19.40 -40.53
CA GLU A 2 -15.74 19.03 -39.55
C GLU A 2 -16.25 19.65 -38.23
N GLU A 3 -16.88 18.81 -37.40
CA GLU A 3 -17.36 19.18 -36.08
C GLU A 3 -16.22 18.99 -35.08
N GLU A 4 -15.65 20.09 -34.57
CA GLU A 4 -14.78 20.06 -33.39
C GLU A 4 -15.63 19.81 -32.14
N GLN A 5 -15.68 18.56 -31.72
CA GLN A 5 -16.31 18.13 -30.48
C GLN A 5 -15.44 18.54 -29.29
N GLN A 6 -15.67 19.74 -28.79
CA GLN A 6 -15.02 20.31 -27.61
C GLN A 6 -15.44 19.51 -26.37
N SER A 7 -14.61 18.55 -25.97
CA SER A 7 -14.74 17.77 -24.73
C SER A 7 -14.55 18.69 -23.52
N GLN A 8 -15.62 19.36 -23.09
CA GLN A 8 -15.69 20.02 -21.80
C GLN A 8 -15.55 18.96 -20.70
N GLY A 9 -14.33 18.83 -20.16
CA GLY A 9 -14.11 18.13 -18.92
C GLY A 9 -14.95 18.80 -17.84
N VAL A 10 -16.02 18.13 -17.43
CA VAL A 10 -16.89 18.60 -16.34
C VAL A 10 -16.05 18.53 -15.06
N LEU A 11 -15.46 19.67 -14.72
CA LEU A 11 -14.80 19.91 -13.46
C LEU A 11 -15.92 20.00 -12.42
N PHE A 12 -16.23 18.86 -11.77
CA PHE A 12 -17.21 18.81 -10.69
C PHE A 12 -16.66 19.58 -9.49
N GLU A 13 -16.94 20.87 -9.46
CA GLU A 13 -16.76 21.70 -8.28
C GLU A 13 -17.92 21.38 -7.31
N VAL A 14 -17.66 20.48 -6.37
CA VAL A 14 -18.61 20.14 -5.30
C VAL A 14 -18.66 21.33 -4.35
N GLN A 15 -19.57 22.28 -4.62
CA GLN A 15 -19.85 23.37 -3.70
C GLN A 15 -20.59 22.80 -2.47
N PRO A 16 -20.18 23.15 -1.25
CA PRO A 16 -20.92 22.78 -0.06
C PRO A 16 -22.31 23.42 -0.11
N THR A 17 -23.35 22.60 0.09
CA THR A 17 -24.76 23.03 0.05
C THR A 17 -25.12 24.11 1.08
N ALA A 18 -24.26 24.37 2.08
CA ALA A 18 -24.56 25.30 3.16
C ALA A 18 -23.82 26.64 2.99
N THR A 19 -24.58 27.68 2.63
CA THR A 19 -24.13 29.08 2.61
C THR A 19 -24.36 29.81 3.94
N GLN A 20 -25.01 29.20 4.95
CA GLN A 20 -25.26 29.82 6.25
C GLN A 20 -24.98 28.91 7.45
N VAL A 21 -24.31 29.48 8.45
CA VAL A 21 -23.83 28.86 9.69
C VAL A 21 -24.98 28.76 10.70
N THR A 22 -25.94 27.85 10.49
CA THR A 22 -26.91 27.41 11.53
C THR A 22 -27.46 26.00 11.29
N GLU A 23 -26.74 25.10 10.60
CA GLU A 23 -27.32 23.82 10.17
C GLU A 23 -26.71 22.58 10.83
N GLN A 24 -27.46 22.00 11.77
CA GLN A 24 -27.27 20.66 12.34
C GLN A 24 -27.07 19.56 11.26
N HIS A 25 -27.52 19.80 10.02
CA HIS A 25 -27.31 18.94 8.87
C HIS A 25 -25.85 18.93 8.35
N ALA A 26 -25.13 20.05 8.46
CA ALA A 26 -23.72 20.11 8.09
C ALA A 26 -22.86 19.27 9.04
N ASP A 27 -23.13 19.30 10.34
CA ASP A 27 -22.42 18.50 11.35
C ASP A 27 -22.64 16.99 11.17
N ILE A 28 -23.87 16.58 10.82
CA ILE A 28 -24.19 15.17 10.52
C ILE A 28 -23.45 14.71 9.26
N ALA A 29 -23.42 15.54 8.20
CA ALA A 29 -22.72 15.21 6.96
C ALA A 29 -21.19 15.13 7.17
N LEU A 30 -20.61 16.07 7.92
CA LEU A 30 -19.19 16.07 8.27
C LEU A 30 -18.80 14.87 9.12
N THR A 31 -19.61 14.53 10.12
CA THR A 31 -19.39 13.34 10.98
C THR A 31 -19.49 12.06 10.17
N GLY A 32 -20.47 11.98 9.24
CA GLY A 32 -20.61 10.86 8.32
C GLY A 32 -19.38 10.70 7.42
N LEU A 33 -18.91 11.80 6.82
CA LEU A 33 -17.74 11.78 5.95
C LEU A 33 -16.44 11.42 6.70
N PHE A 34 -16.28 11.93 7.93
CA PHE A 34 -15.18 11.55 8.81
C PHE A 34 -15.21 10.05 9.16
N ASN A 35 -16.39 9.52 9.51
CA ASN A 35 -16.54 8.10 9.85
C ASN A 35 -16.24 7.20 8.65
N VAL A 36 -16.73 7.55 7.46
CA VAL A 36 -16.38 6.84 6.21
C VAL A 36 -14.87 6.87 5.96
N HIS A 37 -14.23 8.03 6.13
CA HIS A 37 -12.78 8.15 5.95
C HIS A 37 -11.98 7.31 6.97
N ALA A 38 -12.35 7.36 8.24
CA ALA A 38 -11.72 6.57 9.30
C ALA A 38 -11.88 5.05 9.05
N ASN A 39 -13.07 4.60 8.65
CA ASN A 39 -13.32 3.20 8.31
C ASN A 39 -12.52 2.77 7.08
N GLN A 40 -12.43 3.64 6.07
CA GLN A 40 -11.62 3.37 4.89
C GLN A 40 -10.14 3.18 5.28
N ILE A 41 -9.55 4.10 6.05
CA ILE A 41 -8.16 3.97 6.52
C ILE A 41 -7.98 2.67 7.33
N SER A 42 -8.91 2.36 8.23
CA SER A 42 -8.85 1.14 9.04
C SER A 42 -8.85 -0.12 8.16
N SER A 43 -9.77 -0.19 7.19
CA SER A 43 -9.87 -1.30 6.25
C SER A 43 -8.61 -1.46 5.38
N GLU A 44 -8.02 -0.34 4.93
CA GLU A 44 -6.79 -0.34 4.14
C GLU A 44 -5.60 -0.86 4.97
N ARG A 45 -5.47 -0.40 6.23
CA ARG A 45 -4.43 -0.87 7.15
C ARG A 45 -4.56 -2.37 7.40
N GLN A 46 -5.78 -2.86 7.66
CA GLN A 46 -6.02 -4.28 7.89
C GLN A 46 -5.72 -5.13 6.65
N ALA A 47 -6.11 -4.66 5.46
CA ALA A 47 -5.80 -5.34 4.20
C ALA A 47 -4.28 -5.42 3.94
N ILE A 48 -3.54 -4.33 4.20
CA ILE A 48 -2.07 -4.30 4.09
C ILE A 48 -1.45 -5.29 5.07
N TRP A 49 -1.88 -5.28 6.33
CA TRP A 49 -1.40 -6.18 7.36
C TRP A 49 -1.61 -7.65 6.98
N GLN A 50 -2.82 -8.03 6.55
CA GLN A 50 -3.12 -9.39 6.13
C GLN A 50 -2.26 -9.86 4.95
N ARG A 51 -2.06 -8.99 3.94
CA ARG A 51 -1.18 -9.30 2.79
C ARG A 51 0.26 -9.51 3.23
N TYR A 52 0.74 -8.69 4.16
CA TYR A 52 2.10 -8.79 4.70
C TYR A 52 2.29 -10.10 5.48
N THR A 53 1.37 -10.41 6.39
CA THR A 53 1.40 -11.65 7.17
C THR A 53 1.33 -12.89 6.27
N ALA A 54 0.45 -12.89 5.27
CA ALA A 54 0.34 -14.01 4.33
C ALA A 54 1.66 -14.26 3.58
N MET A 55 2.33 -13.20 3.12
CA MET A 55 3.61 -13.33 2.41
C MET A 55 4.76 -13.75 3.33
N LEU A 56 4.78 -13.27 4.57
CA LEU A 56 5.78 -13.68 5.56
C LEU A 56 5.62 -15.16 5.90
N ILE A 57 4.39 -15.61 6.16
CA ILE A 57 4.09 -17.02 6.42
C ILE A 57 4.44 -17.88 5.20
N GLY A 58 4.01 -17.46 4.00
CA GLY A 58 4.30 -18.17 2.75
C GLY A 58 5.81 -18.38 2.53
N ASN A 59 6.60 -17.31 2.66
CA ASN A 59 8.05 -17.41 2.52
C ASN A 59 8.70 -18.27 3.63
N SER A 60 8.19 -18.19 4.85
CA SER A 60 8.67 -19.00 5.98
C SER A 60 8.40 -20.49 5.78
N ILE A 61 7.22 -20.84 5.25
CA ILE A 61 6.87 -22.23 4.90
C ILE A 61 7.80 -22.77 3.83
N VAL A 62 8.10 -21.98 2.79
CA VAL A 62 9.02 -22.38 1.72
C VAL A 62 10.43 -22.63 2.29
N LEU A 63 10.93 -21.74 3.16
CA LEU A 63 12.22 -21.95 3.83
C LEU A 63 12.21 -23.20 4.73
N ALA A 64 11.14 -23.43 5.50
CA ALA A 64 11.00 -24.61 6.35
C ALA A 64 10.97 -25.90 5.52
N PHE A 65 10.27 -25.89 4.38
CA PHE A 65 10.25 -27.00 3.44
C PHE A 65 11.64 -27.31 2.87
N MET A 66 12.46 -26.29 2.63
CA MET A 66 13.83 -26.45 2.16
C MET A 66 14.79 -26.95 3.26
N GLY A 67 14.60 -26.50 4.50
CA GLY A 67 15.47 -26.83 5.65
C GLY A 67 15.25 -28.21 6.28
N GLY A 68 14.32 -29.01 5.79
CA GLY A 68 14.08 -30.37 6.28
C GLY A 68 15.29 -31.29 6.10
N VAL A 69 15.55 -32.13 7.13
CA VAL A 69 16.75 -32.99 7.31
C VAL A 69 17.02 -33.97 6.14
N THR A 70 16.05 -34.16 5.24
CA THR A 70 16.12 -35.05 4.07
C THR A 70 15.69 -34.35 2.77
N SER A 71 15.99 -33.06 2.63
CA SER A 71 15.67 -32.33 1.40
C SER A 71 16.54 -32.81 0.23
N SER A 72 15.92 -33.50 -0.73
CA SER A 72 16.54 -33.81 -2.02
C SER A 72 16.96 -32.50 -2.71
N ARG A 73 18.15 -32.48 -3.34
CA ARG A 73 18.71 -31.30 -4.02
C ARG A 73 17.74 -30.64 -4.98
N TYR A 74 16.94 -31.45 -5.69
CA TYR A 74 15.89 -30.95 -6.59
C TYR A 74 14.82 -30.14 -5.85
N ARG A 75 14.40 -30.59 -4.65
CA ARG A 75 13.43 -29.86 -3.82
C ARG A 75 14.00 -28.54 -3.32
N ALA A 76 15.29 -28.49 -2.98
CA ALA A 76 15.96 -27.26 -2.59
C ALA A 76 16.00 -26.24 -3.74
N VAL A 77 16.35 -26.66 -4.96
CA VAL A 77 16.35 -25.78 -6.14
C VAL A 77 14.94 -25.27 -6.47
N VAL A 78 13.95 -26.17 -6.54
CA VAL A 78 12.56 -25.79 -6.83
C VAL A 78 11.99 -24.86 -5.74
N GLY A 79 12.25 -25.17 -4.46
CA GLY A 79 11.85 -24.34 -3.33
C GLY A 79 12.47 -22.94 -3.39
N ALA A 80 13.77 -22.84 -3.67
CA ALA A 80 14.46 -21.56 -3.78
C ALA A 80 13.92 -20.71 -4.93
N LEU A 81 13.72 -21.31 -6.11
CA LEU A 81 13.14 -20.61 -7.27
C LEU A 81 11.72 -20.12 -6.97
N PHE A 82 10.89 -20.96 -6.36
CA PHE A 82 9.54 -20.59 -5.95
C PHE A 82 9.55 -19.44 -4.92
N GLY A 83 10.46 -19.47 -3.96
CA GLY A 83 10.68 -18.41 -2.99
C GLY A 83 11.09 -17.08 -3.62
N ILE A 84 12.00 -17.11 -4.60
CA ILE A 84 12.41 -15.91 -5.37
C ILE A 84 11.20 -15.33 -6.12
N VAL A 85 10.42 -16.17 -6.80
CA VAL A 85 9.21 -15.73 -7.52
C VAL A 85 8.21 -15.08 -6.55
N LEU A 86 7.97 -15.68 -5.39
CA LEU A 86 7.12 -15.08 -4.35
C LEU A 86 7.64 -13.72 -3.88
N CYS A 87 8.96 -13.57 -3.69
CA CYS A 87 9.56 -12.29 -3.33
C CYS A 87 9.35 -11.22 -4.42
N LEU A 88 9.45 -11.58 -5.71
CA LEU A 88 9.19 -10.66 -6.82
C LEU A 88 7.71 -10.23 -6.87
N PHE A 89 6.77 -11.16 -6.69
CA PHE A 89 5.36 -10.84 -6.59
C PHE A 89 5.07 -9.92 -5.39
N TRP A 90 5.65 -10.21 -4.24
CA TRP A 90 5.51 -9.39 -3.03
C TRP A 90 6.06 -7.98 -3.23
N TYR A 91 7.23 -7.85 -3.87
CA TYR A 91 7.79 -6.56 -4.25
C TYR A 91 6.86 -5.78 -5.19
N GLY A 92 6.36 -6.43 -6.24
CA GLY A 92 5.45 -5.82 -7.21
C GLY A 92 4.17 -5.29 -6.56
N MET A 93 3.54 -6.10 -5.70
CA MET A 93 2.34 -5.69 -4.96
C MET A 93 2.63 -4.55 -3.98
N THR A 94 3.77 -4.58 -3.29
CA THR A 94 4.17 -3.51 -2.36
C THR A 94 4.40 -2.18 -3.08
N LYS A 95 5.10 -2.21 -4.21
CA LYS A 95 5.35 -1.02 -5.05
C LYS A 95 4.05 -0.47 -5.66
N SER A 96 3.19 -1.34 -6.18
CA SER A 96 1.89 -0.96 -6.73
C SER A 96 0.98 -0.35 -5.66
N GLY A 97 0.88 -1.01 -4.50
CA GLY A 97 0.10 -0.52 -3.36
C GLY A 97 0.56 0.87 -2.89
N TRP A 98 1.88 1.09 -2.79
CA TRP A 98 2.42 2.39 -2.42
C TRP A 98 2.13 3.49 -3.46
N ARG A 99 2.12 3.14 -4.75
CA ARG A 99 1.75 4.08 -5.82
C ARG A 99 0.28 4.50 -5.70
N VAL A 100 -0.63 3.53 -5.52
CA VAL A 100 -2.07 3.81 -5.36
C VAL A 100 -2.32 4.63 -4.10
N PHE A 101 -1.64 4.31 -2.99
CA PHE A 101 -1.73 5.08 -1.76
C PHE A 101 -1.33 6.56 -1.99
N ARG A 102 -0.18 6.82 -2.62
CA ARG A 102 0.24 8.19 -2.94
C ARG A 102 -0.76 8.93 -3.82
N MET A 103 -1.32 8.26 -4.83
CA MET A 103 -2.35 8.86 -5.68
C MET A 103 -3.61 9.21 -4.89
N ARG A 104 -4.06 8.35 -3.97
CA ARG A 104 -5.23 8.62 -3.11
C ARG A 104 -4.97 9.78 -2.15
N VAL A 105 -3.78 9.87 -1.58
CA VAL A 105 -3.39 11.01 -0.74
C VAL A 105 -3.41 12.31 -1.56
N GLN A 106 -2.87 12.31 -2.78
CA GLN A 106 -2.91 13.49 -3.65
C GLN A 106 -4.34 13.91 -3.99
N LEU A 107 -5.22 12.96 -4.30
CA LEU A 107 -6.64 13.25 -4.53
C LEU A 107 -7.33 13.77 -3.26
N ALA A 108 -7.05 13.19 -2.09
CA ALA A 108 -7.62 13.66 -0.83
C ALA A 108 -7.23 15.11 -0.52
N LEU A 109 -5.99 15.51 -0.84
CA LEU A 109 -5.51 16.88 -0.68
C LEU A 109 -6.25 17.87 -1.59
N THR A 110 -6.72 17.45 -2.77
CA THR A 110 -7.53 18.32 -3.65
C THR A 110 -8.93 18.60 -3.10
N PHE A 111 -9.43 17.77 -2.18
CA PHE A 111 -10.71 17.98 -1.50
C PHE A 111 -10.56 18.72 -0.15
N ALA A 112 -9.35 19.17 0.20
CA ALA A 112 -9.15 19.94 1.42
C ALA A 112 -9.93 21.27 1.33
N TRP A 113 -10.95 21.41 2.18
CA TRP A 113 -11.72 22.66 2.25
C TRP A 113 -10.83 23.83 2.63
N THR A 114 -10.83 24.87 1.80
CA THR A 114 -9.93 26.01 1.88
C THR A 114 -10.23 27.02 2.99
N ASN A 115 -11.17 26.74 3.90
CA ASN A 115 -11.60 27.68 4.96
C ASN A 115 -11.94 27.03 6.31
N LEU A 116 -11.63 25.74 6.52
CA LEU A 116 -11.76 25.12 7.84
C LEU A 116 -10.43 25.18 8.59
N ASP A 117 -10.50 25.44 9.90
CA ASP A 117 -9.33 25.34 10.79
C ASP A 117 -8.70 23.95 10.63
N SER A 118 -7.37 23.95 10.54
CA SER A 118 -6.50 22.77 10.43
C SER A 118 -6.79 21.67 11.46
N ARG A 119 -7.35 22.05 12.62
CA ARG A 119 -7.74 21.13 13.70
C ARG A 119 -9.03 20.38 13.43
N VAL A 120 -9.89 20.92 12.58
CA VAL A 120 -11.25 20.43 12.31
C VAL A 120 -11.34 19.83 10.91
N ASN A 121 -10.41 20.17 10.00
CA ASN A 121 -10.35 19.60 8.67
C ASN A 121 -9.49 18.32 8.67
N PRO A 122 -10.10 17.12 8.61
CA PRO A 122 -9.35 15.86 8.58
C PRO A 122 -8.52 15.68 7.29
N PHE A 123 -8.70 16.57 6.30
CA PHE A 123 -7.97 16.61 5.04
C PHE A 123 -7.00 17.78 4.91
N SER A 124 -7.01 18.73 5.87
CA SER A 124 -5.97 19.76 5.98
C SER A 124 -4.72 19.23 6.66
N VAL A 125 -4.57 17.91 6.73
CA VAL A 125 -3.27 17.31 7.04
C VAL A 125 -2.33 17.89 6.00
N THR A 126 -1.56 18.89 6.41
CA THR A 126 -0.50 19.43 5.59
C THR A 126 0.30 18.23 5.16
N VAL A 127 0.75 18.28 3.92
CA VAL A 127 1.77 17.40 3.43
C VAL A 127 3.09 17.72 4.17
N GLU A 128 3.10 17.93 5.49
CA GLU A 128 4.12 17.40 6.40
C GLU A 128 3.85 15.91 6.71
N TYR A 129 2.74 15.36 6.20
CA TYR A 129 2.71 13.99 5.69
C TYR A 129 3.49 13.84 4.35
N GLU A 130 4.16 14.89 3.84
CA GLU A 130 5.38 14.69 3.05
C GLU A 130 6.41 14.20 4.04
N ALA A 131 6.93 13.00 3.83
CA ALA A 131 8.17 12.59 4.49
C ALA A 131 8.17 12.57 6.04
N GLY A 132 7.01 12.66 6.70
CA GLY A 132 6.85 12.35 8.11
C GLY A 132 7.32 10.92 8.36
N HIS A 133 8.50 10.79 8.96
CA HIS A 133 9.29 9.59 9.26
C HIS A 133 8.54 8.24 9.22
N PHE A 134 7.36 8.13 9.82
CA PHE A 134 6.63 6.87 9.99
C PHE A 134 6.18 6.18 8.68
N GLY A 135 5.64 6.92 7.71
CA GLY A 135 5.13 6.32 6.46
C GLY A 135 6.25 5.76 5.57
N GLY A 136 7.34 6.52 5.46
CA GLY A 136 8.53 6.08 4.74
C GLY A 136 9.24 4.91 5.42
N TRP A 137 9.26 4.87 6.75
CA TRP A 137 9.89 3.78 7.51
C TRP A 137 9.17 2.45 7.31
N LEU A 138 7.82 2.41 7.31
CA LEU A 138 7.08 1.17 7.07
C LEU A 138 7.36 0.60 5.67
N TYR A 139 7.36 1.46 4.65
CA TYR A 139 7.70 1.05 3.28
C TYR A 139 9.14 0.51 3.20
N ARG A 140 10.09 1.18 3.86
CA ARG A 140 11.49 0.73 3.93
C ARG A 140 11.64 -0.62 4.64
N PHE A 141 10.95 -0.83 5.77
CA PHE A 141 10.95 -2.12 6.45
C PHE A 141 10.37 -3.23 5.59
N ALA A 142 9.25 -2.99 4.90
CA ALA A 142 8.68 -3.97 3.99
C ALA A 142 9.67 -4.35 2.87
N LEU A 143 10.33 -3.36 2.26
CA LEU A 143 11.37 -3.61 1.26
C LEU A 143 12.57 -4.37 1.83
N ALA A 144 13.01 -4.01 3.05
CA ALA A 144 14.12 -4.69 3.71
C ALA A 144 13.79 -6.16 4.00
N THR A 145 12.58 -6.46 4.47
CA THR A 145 12.13 -7.84 4.70
C THR A 145 12.04 -8.63 3.39
N ILE A 146 11.49 -8.04 2.32
CA ILE A 146 11.47 -8.68 0.99
C ILE A 146 12.88 -8.98 0.50
N ALA A 147 13.79 -8.01 0.63
CA ALA A 147 15.19 -8.18 0.25
C ALA A 147 15.88 -9.28 1.06
N LEU A 148 15.62 -9.35 2.37
CA LEU A 148 16.14 -10.39 3.24
C LEU A 148 15.73 -11.79 2.77
N PHE A 149 14.43 -12.01 2.53
CA PHE A 149 13.95 -13.29 2.00
C PHE A 149 14.51 -13.59 0.61
N GLY A 150 14.60 -12.58 -0.26
CA GLY A 150 15.23 -12.72 -1.58
C GLY A 150 16.69 -13.18 -1.49
N ILE A 151 17.47 -12.59 -0.58
CA ILE A 151 18.87 -12.98 -0.33
C ILE A 151 18.95 -14.40 0.22
N LEU A 152 18.07 -14.79 1.14
CA LEU A 152 18.05 -16.16 1.68
C LEU A 152 17.75 -17.21 0.59
N HIS A 153 16.76 -16.96 -0.26
CA HIS A 153 16.43 -17.86 -1.37
C HIS A 153 17.52 -17.89 -2.44
N ALA A 154 18.12 -16.75 -2.77
CA ALA A 154 19.24 -16.69 -3.71
C ALA A 154 20.49 -17.41 -3.15
N GLY A 155 20.80 -17.20 -1.88
CA GLY A 155 21.94 -17.84 -1.20
C GLY A 155 21.78 -19.35 -1.12
N THR A 156 20.59 -19.84 -0.80
CA THR A 156 20.28 -21.29 -0.81
C THR A 156 20.36 -21.88 -2.22
N LEU A 157 19.90 -21.17 -3.25
CA LEU A 157 20.04 -21.59 -4.65
C LEU A 157 21.53 -21.72 -5.04
N VAL A 158 22.33 -20.69 -4.78
CA VAL A 158 23.76 -20.67 -5.10
C VAL A 158 24.50 -21.77 -4.33
N ALA A 159 24.24 -21.94 -3.04
CA ALA A 159 24.85 -23.00 -2.24
C ALA A 159 24.49 -24.40 -2.77
N THR A 160 23.25 -24.60 -3.22
CA THR A 160 22.82 -25.88 -3.79
C THR A 160 23.49 -26.15 -5.14
N LEU A 161 23.68 -25.11 -5.96
CA LEU A 161 24.37 -25.18 -7.25
C LEU A 161 25.88 -25.41 -7.12
N LEU A 162 26.53 -24.78 -6.15
CA LEU A 162 27.97 -25.00 -5.90
C LEU A 162 28.26 -26.42 -5.43
N ASN A 163 27.37 -27.03 -4.64
CA ASN A 163 27.49 -28.44 -4.24
C ASN A 163 27.23 -29.44 -5.38
N LEU A 164 26.88 -28.97 -6.59
CA LEU A 164 26.70 -29.80 -7.79
C LEU A 164 27.94 -29.82 -8.70
N LEU A 165 28.86 -28.87 -8.56
CA LEU A 165 30.12 -28.75 -9.29
C LEU A 165 31.25 -29.48 -8.55
#